data_AF-A0A2A4T0H9-F1
#
_entry.id   AF-A0A2A4T0H9-F1
#
_cell.length_a   1.000
_cell.length_b   1.000
_cell.length_c   1.000
_cell.angle_alpha   90.00
_cell.angle_beta   90.00
_cell.angle_gamma   90.00
#
_symmetry.space_group_name_H-M   'P 1'
#
loop_
_entity.id
_entity.type
_entity.pdbx_description
1 polymer ?
#
loop_
_entity_poly.entity_id
_entity_poly.type
_entity_poly.pdbx_seq_one_letter_code
_entity_poly.pdbx_strand_id
1 'polypeptide(L)'
;NEFHTTLTTVRKYGVSISLILQDIEQLTNTYGSSQAAIIMNGGTSSRLFLPGMSLESCKEVERLLGQATIEDIDFWTQIKEAPYGRSLLTAQEIRTMENGKGIFVHGNELPIQLDMIPYYTNSNLNCYTEIPPLAFIANQQQPVIYIPLPILPPSNNYNQGGNHQLPFFDL
;
A
#
# COMPACT_ATOMS: atom_id res chain seq x y z
N ASN A 1 -4.17 15.15 -6.04
CA ASN A 1 -5.33 14.87 -5.17
C ASN A 1 -6.06 13.53 -5.44
N GLU A 2 -5.57 12.62 -6.29
CA GLU A 2 -6.30 11.36 -6.60
C GLU A 2 -5.72 10.06 -6.02
N PHE A 3 -4.61 10.12 -5.29
CA PHE A 3 -3.86 8.91 -4.90
C PHE A 3 -4.68 7.89 -4.10
N HIS A 4 -5.53 8.34 -3.16
CA HIS A 4 -6.41 7.47 -2.36
C HIS A 4 -7.47 6.73 -3.22
N THR A 5 -8.02 7.41 -4.23
CA THR A 5 -8.95 6.82 -5.19
C THR A 5 -8.26 5.79 -6.06
N THR A 6 -7.04 6.07 -6.52
CA THR A 6 -6.23 5.10 -7.27
C THR A 6 -5.96 3.84 -6.46
N LEU A 7 -5.61 3.99 -5.17
CA LEU A 7 -5.23 2.86 -4.33
C LEU A 7 -6.40 1.91 -4.04
N THR A 8 -7.58 2.47 -3.74
CA THR A 8 -8.82 1.69 -3.56
C THR A 8 -9.29 1.05 -4.87
N THR A 9 -9.12 1.75 -5.99
CA THR A 9 -9.47 1.24 -7.32
C THR A 9 -8.55 0.09 -7.73
N VAL A 10 -7.24 0.21 -7.50
CA VAL A 10 -6.25 -0.84 -7.79
C VAL A 10 -6.56 -2.13 -7.02
N ARG A 11 -6.96 -2.04 -5.75
CA ARG A 11 -7.41 -3.21 -4.96
C ARG A 11 -8.57 -3.95 -5.64
N LYS A 12 -9.52 -3.23 -6.25
CA LYS A 12 -10.65 -3.82 -7.00
C LYS A 12 -10.19 -4.58 -8.25
N TYR A 13 -9.09 -4.15 -8.88
CA TYR A 13 -8.54 -4.79 -10.08
C TYR A 13 -7.52 -5.90 -9.79
N GLY A 14 -7.30 -6.27 -8.52
CA GLY A 14 -6.40 -7.35 -8.15
C GLY A 14 -4.91 -7.04 -8.36
N VAL A 15 -4.55 -5.76 -8.49
CA VAL A 15 -3.15 -5.34 -8.61
C VAL A 15 -2.58 -5.12 -7.21
N SER A 16 -1.39 -5.67 -6.95
CA SER A 16 -0.67 -5.51 -5.68
C SER A 16 0.14 -4.22 -5.68
N ILE A 17 0.06 -3.45 -4.60
CA ILE A 17 0.88 -2.25 -4.36
C ILE A 17 1.67 -2.48 -3.09
N SER A 18 2.99 -2.24 -3.15
CA SER A 18 3.86 -2.18 -1.98
C SER A 18 4.32 -0.73 -1.78
N LEU A 19 4.18 -0.22 -0.55
CA LEU A 19 4.61 1.11 -0.17
C LEU A 19 5.72 0.99 0.88
N ILE A 20 6.82 1.71 0.66
CA ILE A 20 7.95 1.77 1.59
C ILE A 20 8.02 3.20 2.11
N LEU A 21 7.81 3.36 3.41
CA LEU A 21 7.79 4.65 4.10
C LEU A 21 8.83 4.64 5.23
N GLN A 22 9.50 5.77 5.43
CA GLN A 22 10.42 5.94 6.56
C GLN A 22 9.69 6.34 7.84
N ASP A 23 8.64 7.16 7.72
CA ASP A 23 7.84 7.64 8.84
C ASP A 23 6.36 7.83 8.44
N ILE A 24 5.46 7.51 9.35
CA ILE A 24 4.01 7.73 9.21
C ILE A 24 3.69 9.23 9.24
N GLU A 25 4.50 10.04 9.95
CA GLU A 25 4.31 11.49 9.99
C GLU A 25 4.49 12.16 8.62
N GLN A 26 5.41 11.65 7.78
CA GLN A 26 5.62 12.17 6.43
C GLN A 26 4.35 12.01 5.56
N LEU A 27 3.66 10.88 5.71
CA LEU A 27 2.40 10.61 5.02
C LEU A 27 1.31 11.59 5.48
N THR A 28 1.22 11.81 6.79
CA THR A 28 0.27 12.75 7.40
C THR A 28 0.53 14.18 6.96
N ASN A 29 1.79 14.61 6.89
CA ASN A 29 2.16 15.96 6.44
C ASN A 29 1.84 16.18 4.96
N THR A 30 2.00 15.15 4.12
CA THR A 30 1.82 15.27 2.67
C THR A 30 0.34 15.21 2.26
N TYR A 31 -0.45 14.34 2.89
CA TYR A 31 -1.84 14.06 2.48
C TYR A 31 -2.89 14.56 3.47
N GLY A 32 -2.49 14.94 4.68
CA GLY A 32 -3.38 15.22 5.81
C GLY A 32 -3.82 13.94 6.52
N SER A 33 -4.16 14.07 7.81
CA SER A 33 -4.45 12.92 8.69
C SER A 33 -5.58 12.01 8.19
N SER A 34 -6.64 12.59 7.62
CA SER A 34 -7.78 11.83 7.09
C SER A 34 -7.39 10.96 5.89
N GLN A 35 -6.64 11.52 4.93
CA GLN A 35 -6.23 10.79 3.74
C GLN A 35 -5.11 9.79 4.04
N ALA A 36 -4.18 10.13 4.93
CA ALA A 36 -3.16 9.20 5.42
C ALA A 36 -3.80 7.96 6.06
N ALA A 37 -4.85 8.14 6.87
CA ALA A 37 -5.61 7.04 7.45
C ALA A 37 -6.29 6.17 6.38
N ILE A 38 -6.83 6.75 5.31
CA ILE A 38 -7.41 5.98 4.19
C ILE A 38 -6.35 5.15 3.48
N ILE A 39 -5.17 5.70 3.23
CA ILE A 39 -4.06 4.99 2.58
C ILE A 39 -3.58 3.83 3.45
N MET A 40 -3.33 4.09 4.74
CA MET A 40 -2.82 3.08 5.68
C MET A 40 -3.87 2.01 6.02
N ASN A 41 -5.12 2.40 6.30
CA ASN A 41 -6.14 1.47 6.80
C ASN A 41 -6.99 0.87 5.68
N GLY A 42 -7.34 1.63 4.65
CA GLY A 42 -8.19 1.16 3.55
C GLY A 42 -7.40 0.53 2.39
N GLY A 43 -6.16 0.99 2.22
CA GLY A 43 -5.33 0.62 1.08
C GLY A 43 -4.42 -0.59 1.30
N THR A 44 -3.79 -0.66 2.46
CA THR A 44 -2.79 -1.68 2.78
C THR A 44 -3.30 -2.67 3.81
N SER A 45 -3.54 -3.93 3.40
CA SER A 45 -3.94 -5.01 4.32
C SER A 45 -2.75 -5.57 5.12
N SER A 46 -1.54 -5.50 4.57
CA SER A 46 -0.32 -6.00 5.19
C SER A 46 0.58 -4.85 5.58
N ARG A 47 1.20 -4.93 6.75
CA ARG A 47 2.16 -3.95 7.26
C ARG A 47 3.39 -4.66 7.78
N LEU A 48 4.55 -4.16 7.39
CA LEU A 48 5.85 -4.61 7.90
C LEU A 48 6.53 -3.42 8.56
N PHE A 49 6.80 -3.55 9.85
CA PHE A 49 7.50 -2.55 10.65
C PHE A 49 8.92 -3.04 10.92
N LEU A 50 9.90 -2.17 10.67
CA LEU A 50 11.32 -2.44 10.85
C LEU A 50 11.85 -1.69 12.09
N PRO A 51 12.98 -2.11 12.69
CA PRO A 51 13.61 -1.36 13.77
C PRO A 51 14.09 0.02 13.29
N GLY A 52 14.26 0.95 14.24
CA GLY A 52 14.83 2.27 13.96
C GLY A 52 13.85 3.35 13.48
N MET A 53 12.54 3.13 13.60
CA MET A 53 11.51 4.15 13.30
C MET A 53 11.50 5.30 14.32
N SER A 54 10.74 6.36 14.02
CA SER A 54 10.48 7.45 14.95
C SER A 54 9.69 6.98 16.18
N LEU A 55 9.80 7.72 17.29
CA LEU A 55 9.13 7.37 18.55
C LEU A 55 7.59 7.33 18.38
N GLU A 56 7.03 8.26 17.62
CA GLU A 56 5.59 8.32 17.38
C GLU A 56 5.11 7.13 16.54
N SER A 57 5.86 6.75 15.50
CA SER A 57 5.61 5.52 14.75
C SER A 57 5.68 4.28 15.66
N CYS A 58 6.67 4.19 16.56
CA CYS A 58 6.75 3.06 17.51
C CYS A 58 5.56 3.00 18.48
N LYS A 59 5.09 4.15 18.99
CA LYS A 59 3.89 4.21 19.84
C LYS A 59 2.62 3.82 19.08
N GLU A 60 2.55 4.11 17.78
CA GLU A 60 1.45 3.66 16.95
C GLU A 60 1.47 2.14 16.78
N VAL A 61 2.65 1.55 16.54
CA VAL A 61 2.81 0.08 16.48
C VAL A 61 2.47 -0.57 17.81
N GLU A 62 2.92 -0.03 18.94
CA GLU A 62 2.56 -0.52 20.28
C GLU A 62 1.04 -0.56 20.47
N ARG A 63 0.35 0.52 20.10
CA ARG A 63 -1.12 0.59 20.14
C ARG A 63 -1.79 -0.41 19.19
N LEU A 64 -1.18 -0.66 18.04
CA LEU A 64 -1.68 -1.58 17.02
C LEU A 64 -1.54 -3.05 17.45
N LEU A 65 -0.45 -3.41 18.15
CA LEU A 65 -0.24 -4.76 18.70
C LEU A 65 -1.17 -5.05 19.89
N GLY A 66 -1.52 -4.02 20.64
CA GLY A 66 -2.40 -4.14 21.80
C GLY A 66 -1.67 -4.62 23.06
N GLN A 67 -2.44 -5.12 24.02
CA GLN A 67 -1.97 -5.50 25.35
C GLN A 67 -2.19 -6.98 25.60
N ALA A 68 -1.27 -7.58 26.35
CA ALA A 68 -1.36 -8.93 26.88
C ALA A 68 -1.49 -8.88 28.41
N THR A 69 -2.21 -9.85 28.96
CA THR A 69 -2.29 -10.05 30.41
C THR A 69 -1.12 -10.93 30.84
N ILE A 70 -0.33 -10.46 31.81
CA ILE A 70 0.80 -11.21 32.37
C ILE A 70 0.39 -11.74 33.75
N GLU A 71 0.65 -13.02 33.97
CA GLU A 71 0.55 -13.68 35.28
C GLU A 71 1.97 -14.02 35.73
N ASP A 72 2.48 -13.28 36.71
CA ASP A 72 3.78 -13.55 37.29
C ASP A 72 3.66 -14.51 38.48
N ILE A 73 4.57 -15.49 38.51
CA ILE A 73 4.72 -16.43 39.61
C ILE A 73 6.09 -16.17 40.22
N ASP A 74 6.11 -15.72 41.47
CA ASP A 74 7.37 -15.57 42.19
C ASP A 74 7.98 -16.97 42.41
N PHE A 75 9.18 -17.17 41.86
CA PHE A 75 9.91 -18.43 41.93
C PHE A 75 10.21 -18.88 43.36
N TRP A 76 10.44 -17.94 44.28
CA TRP A 76 10.84 -18.25 45.66
C TRP A 76 9.65 -18.50 46.57
N THR A 77 8.59 -17.70 46.43
CA THR A 77 7.41 -17.79 47.29
C THR A 77 6.31 -18.68 46.71
N GLN A 78 6.38 -19.00 45.41
CA GLN A 78 5.31 -19.66 44.63
C GLN A 78 3.95 -18.96 44.74
N ILE A 79 3.93 -17.71 45.18
CA ILE A 79 2.72 -16.90 45.24
C ILE A 79 2.48 -16.35 43.84
N LYS A 80 1.27 -16.55 43.34
CA LYS A 80 0.80 -15.91 42.12
C LYS A 80 0.49 -14.45 42.42
N GLU A 81 1.16 -13.55 41.71
CA GLU A 81 0.79 -12.14 41.75
C GLU A 81 -0.53 -11.91 41.01
N ALA A 82 -1.19 -10.80 41.32
CA ALA A 82 -2.40 -10.43 40.63
C ALA A 82 -2.08 -10.14 39.15
N PRO A 83 -2.86 -10.67 38.19
CA PRO A 83 -2.61 -10.44 36.78
C PRO A 83 -2.69 -8.95 36.46
N TYR A 84 -1.76 -8.47 35.64
CA TYR A 84 -1.74 -7.09 35.17
C TYR A 84 -1.60 -7.03 33.64
N GLY A 85 -2.15 -5.96 33.03
CA GLY A 85 -2.05 -5.73 31.60
C GLY A 85 -0.75 -5.02 31.25
N ARG A 86 -0.06 -5.50 30.20
CA ARG A 86 1.13 -4.86 29.62
C ARG A 86 1.01 -4.87 28.10
N SER A 87 1.51 -3.83 27.43
CA SER A 87 1.68 -3.84 25.96
C SER A 87 2.44 -5.09 25.50
N LEU A 88 2.00 -5.71 24.40
CA LEU A 88 2.64 -6.92 23.87
C LEU A 88 4.12 -6.66 23.55
N LEU A 89 4.40 -5.50 22.94
CA LEU A 89 5.73 -4.93 22.79
C LEU A 89 5.63 -3.44 23.07
N THR A 90 6.49 -2.94 23.95
CA THR A 90 6.58 -1.51 24.25
C THR A 90 7.25 -0.75 23.10
N ALA A 91 6.96 0.54 22.95
CA ALA A 91 7.62 1.38 21.94
C ALA A 91 9.15 1.36 22.05
N GLN A 92 9.69 1.19 23.27
CA GLN A 92 11.12 1.03 23.50
C GLN A 92 11.63 -0.29 22.88
N GLU A 93 10.98 -1.41 23.19
CA GLU A 93 11.34 -2.74 22.66
C GLU A 93 11.24 -2.79 21.14
N ILE A 94 10.22 -2.15 20.56
CA ILE A 94 10.04 -2.03 19.11
C ILE A 94 11.20 -1.23 18.49
N ARG A 95 11.58 -0.12 19.13
CA ARG A 95 12.65 0.76 18.63
C ARG A 95 14.03 0.12 18.72
N THR A 96 14.30 -0.63 19.78
CA THR A 96 15.59 -1.29 20.03
C THR A 96 15.63 -2.75 19.58
N MET A 97 14.67 -3.17 18.76
CA MET A 97 14.65 -4.51 18.18
C MET A 97 15.93 -4.76 17.36
N GLU A 98 16.44 -5.99 17.42
CA GLU A 98 17.68 -6.35 16.74
C GLU A 98 17.58 -6.15 15.22
N ASN A 99 18.71 -5.78 14.61
CA ASN A 99 18.80 -5.68 13.16
C ASN A 99 18.50 -7.03 12.52
N GLY A 100 17.69 -7.02 11.46
CA GLY A 100 17.22 -8.25 10.81
C GLY A 100 15.96 -8.83 11.44
N LYS A 101 15.36 -8.20 12.46
CA LYS A 101 14.01 -8.55 12.92
C LYS A 101 12.99 -7.54 12.43
N GLY A 102 11.74 -7.96 12.29
CA GLY A 102 10.63 -7.10 11.87
C GLY A 102 9.31 -7.58 12.43
N ILE A 103 8.34 -6.67 12.51
CA ILE A 103 6.98 -6.99 12.98
C ILE A 103 6.07 -6.97 11.77
N PHE A 104 5.42 -8.09 11.50
CA PHE A 104 4.47 -8.23 10.41
C PHE A 104 3.04 -8.33 10.94
N VAL A 105 2.16 -7.52 10.39
CA VAL A 105 0.73 -7.52 10.71
C VAL A 105 -0.07 -7.62 9.42
N HIS A 106 -1.03 -8.55 9.39
CA HIS A 106 -1.86 -8.78 8.22
C HIS A 106 -3.34 -8.85 8.59
N GLY A 107 -4.13 -7.87 8.14
CA GLY A 107 -5.58 -7.89 8.28
C GLY A 107 -6.05 -8.15 9.71
N ASN A 108 -6.72 -9.28 9.91
CA ASN A 108 -7.29 -9.75 11.17
C ASN A 108 -6.50 -10.91 11.80
N GLU A 109 -5.32 -11.22 11.28
CA GLU A 109 -4.42 -12.26 11.82
C GLU A 109 -3.60 -11.74 13.00
N LEU A 110 -3.07 -12.66 13.79
CA LEU A 110 -2.14 -12.31 14.87
C LEU A 110 -0.85 -11.72 14.30
N PRO A 111 -0.27 -10.70 14.96
CA PRO A 111 1.02 -10.14 14.56
C PRO A 111 2.13 -11.18 14.75
N ILE A 112 3.10 -11.18 13.84
CA ILE A 112 4.23 -12.12 13.84
C ILE A 112 5.54 -11.34 13.84
N GLN A 113 6.48 -11.75 14.68
CA GLN A 113 7.86 -11.30 14.61
C GLN A 113 8.63 -12.15 13.59
N LEU A 114 9.18 -11.50 12.57
CA LEU A 114 9.92 -12.13 11.49
C LEU A 114 11.43 -11.99 11.71
N ASP A 115 12.17 -13.04 11.35
CA ASP A 115 13.60 -12.98 11.12
C ASP A 115 13.85 -12.80 9.62
N MET A 116 14.50 -11.69 9.25
CA MET A 116 14.76 -11.25 7.89
C MET A 116 16.24 -11.34 7.58
N ILE A 117 16.54 -11.99 6.47
CA ILE A 117 17.90 -12.12 5.95
C ILE A 117 18.10 -11.02 4.90
N PRO A 118 19.11 -10.15 5.02
CA PRO A 118 19.39 -9.13 4.01
C PRO A 118 19.61 -9.76 2.64
N TYR A 119 19.04 -9.17 1.58
CA TYR A 119 19.09 -9.79 0.25
C TYR A 119 20.54 -10.04 -0.24
N TYR A 120 21.49 -9.17 0.12
CA TYR A 120 22.89 -9.25 -0.29
C TYR A 120 23.67 -10.39 0.37
N THR A 121 23.18 -10.98 1.47
CA THR A 121 23.82 -12.18 2.05
C THR A 121 23.41 -13.45 1.31
N ASN A 122 22.34 -13.40 0.52
CA ASN A 122 21.88 -14.53 -0.28
C ASN A 122 22.37 -14.38 -1.72
N SER A 123 23.28 -15.26 -2.14
CA SER A 123 23.87 -15.22 -3.49
C SER A 123 22.82 -15.29 -4.61
N ASN A 124 21.70 -15.99 -4.42
CA ASN A 124 20.65 -16.07 -5.42
C ASN A 124 19.90 -14.74 -5.56
N LEU A 125 19.58 -14.09 -4.43
CA LEU A 125 18.92 -12.78 -4.42
C LEU A 125 19.83 -11.68 -4.95
N ASN A 126 21.12 -11.73 -4.63
CA ASN A 126 22.11 -10.79 -5.16
C ASN A 126 22.25 -10.90 -6.69
N CYS A 127 22.22 -12.13 -7.23
CA CYS A 127 22.22 -12.34 -8.68
C CYS A 127 20.99 -11.70 -9.36
N TYR A 128 19.82 -11.74 -8.73
CA TYR A 128 18.62 -11.09 -9.27
C TYR A 128 18.69 -9.56 -9.26
N THR A 129 19.45 -8.94 -8.35
CA THR A 129 19.61 -7.46 -8.35
C THR A 129 20.54 -6.96 -9.45
N GLU A 130 21.35 -7.85 -10.04
CA GLU A 130 22.24 -7.53 -11.15
C GLU A 130 21.52 -7.57 -12.51
N ILE A 131 20.27 -8.03 -12.56
CA ILE A 131 19.47 -8.02 -13.78
C ILE A 131 19.19 -6.55 -14.15
N PRO A 132 19.72 -6.04 -15.28
CA PRO A 132 19.52 -4.65 -15.66
C PRO A 132 18.02 -4.40 -15.91
N PRO A 133 17.50 -3.22 -15.54
CA PRO A 133 16.11 -2.89 -15.83
C PRO A 133 15.90 -2.95 -17.34
N LEU A 134 14.74 -3.48 -17.75
CA LEU A 134 14.35 -3.46 -19.15
C LEU A 134 14.39 -2.00 -19.62
N ALA A 135 15.25 -1.70 -20.59
CA ALA A 135 15.33 -0.37 -21.16
C ALA A 135 13.99 -0.04 -21.82
N PHE A 136 13.17 0.76 -21.16
CA PHE A 136 11.97 1.29 -21.77
C PHE A 136 12.41 2.18 -22.91
N ILE A 137 12.09 1.80 -24.14
CA ILE A 137 12.23 2.67 -25.30
C ILE A 137 11.16 3.74 -25.14
N ALA A 138 11.52 4.86 -24.50
CA ALA A 138 10.63 5.99 -24.20
C ALA A 138 9.98 6.64 -25.44
N ASN A 139 10.32 6.18 -26.65
CA ASN A 139 9.95 6.78 -27.94
C ASN A 139 9.12 5.87 -28.86
N GLN A 140 8.48 4.81 -28.37
CA GLN A 140 7.44 4.11 -29.16
C GLN A 140 6.03 4.69 -28.97
N GLN A 141 5.93 5.99 -28.68
CA GLN A 141 4.80 6.73 -29.25
C GLN A 141 5.05 6.75 -30.76
N GLN A 142 4.51 5.77 -31.48
CA GLN A 142 4.31 5.94 -32.91
C GLN A 142 3.65 7.31 -33.08
N PRO A 143 4.17 8.19 -33.95
CA PRO A 143 3.55 9.50 -34.15
C PRO A 143 2.07 9.26 -34.41
N VAL A 144 1.22 9.78 -33.53
CA VAL A 144 -0.23 9.62 -33.66
C VAL A 144 -0.58 10.27 -34.99
N ILE A 145 -0.90 9.45 -35.99
CA ILE A 145 -1.35 9.93 -37.29
C ILE A 145 -2.74 10.51 -37.02
N TYR A 146 -2.82 11.84 -36.96
CA TYR A 146 -4.10 12.53 -36.91
C TYR A 146 -4.84 12.24 -38.21
N ILE A 147 -5.87 11.39 -38.14
CA ILE A 147 -6.84 11.27 -39.22
C ILE A 147 -7.66 12.57 -39.16
N PRO A 148 -7.59 13.44 -40.19
CA PRO A 148 -8.44 14.62 -40.21
C PRO A 148 -9.89 14.15 -40.16
N LEU A 149 -10.65 14.70 -39.21
CA LEU A 149 -12.08 14.48 -39.18
C LEU A 149 -12.63 14.93 -40.55
N PRO A 150 -13.43 14.10 -41.24
CA PRO A 150 -14.09 14.54 -42.46
C PRO A 150 -14.89 15.77 -42.09
N ILE A 151 -14.61 16.87 -42.79
CA ILE A 151 -15.39 18.10 -42.69
C ILE A 151 -16.83 17.70 -42.98
N LEU A 152 -17.65 17.63 -41.93
CA LEU A 152 -19.08 17.43 -42.10
C LEU A 152 -19.56 18.62 -42.92
N PRO A 153 -20.24 18.40 -44.07
CA PRO A 153 -20.80 19.50 -44.83
C PRO A 153 -21.67 20.32 -43.88
N PRO A 154 -21.66 21.67 -44.00
CA PRO A 154 -22.49 22.51 -43.15
C PRO A 154 -23.90 21.96 -43.19
N SER A 155 -24.50 21.76 -42.01
CA SER A 155 -25.87 21.30 -41.89
C SER A 155 -26.75 22.30 -42.63
N ASN A 156 -27.08 22.00 -43.88
CA ASN A 156 -28.08 22.75 -44.62
C ASN A 156 -29.35 22.63 -43.80
N ASN A 157 -29.80 23.76 -43.26
CA ASN A 157 -31.09 23.88 -42.63
C ASN A 157 -32.13 23.31 -43.59
N TYR A 158 -32.62 22.10 -43.33
CA TYR A 158 -33.77 21.53 -44.00
C TYR A 158 -35.00 22.32 -43.56
N ASN A 159 -35.26 23.42 -44.25
CA ASN A 159 -36.62 23.82 -44.53
C ASN A 159 -37.06 23.13 -45.82
N GLN A 160 -38.31 22.68 -45.80
CA GLN A 160 -39.13 22.11 -46.86
C GLN A 160 -39.18 20.59 -46.92
N GLY A 161 -40.41 20.10 -46.71
CA GLY A 161 -40.78 18.70 -46.65
C GLY A 161 -40.79 17.99 -48.00
N GLY A 162 -40.95 16.67 -47.90
CA GLY A 162 -41.08 15.78 -49.04
C GLY A 162 -40.64 14.38 -48.63
N ASN A 163 -41.62 13.48 -48.49
CA ASN A 163 -41.46 12.03 -48.35
C ASN A 163 -40.25 11.51 -49.13
N HIS A 164 -39.37 10.70 -48.52
CA HIS A 164 -38.74 9.55 -49.17
C HIS A 164 -38.17 8.58 -48.12
N GLN A 165 -38.46 7.30 -48.34
CA GLN A 165 -38.12 6.10 -47.57
C GLN A 165 -36.62 6.00 -47.23
N LEU A 166 -36.27 5.61 -46.00
CA LEU A 166 -34.93 5.13 -45.67
C LEU A 166 -34.75 3.68 -46.19
N PRO A 167 -33.71 3.33 -46.96
CA PRO A 167 -33.36 1.94 -47.16
C PRO A 167 -32.54 1.44 -45.96
N PHE A 168 -33.02 0.32 -45.45
CA PHE A 168 -32.31 -0.66 -44.63
C PHE A 168 -31.00 -1.05 -45.33
N PHE A 169 -29.87 -1.03 -44.64
CA PHE A 169 -28.66 -1.71 -45.08
C PHE A 169 -28.37 -2.85 -44.09
N ASP A 170 -28.57 -4.07 -44.59
CA ASP A 170 -27.99 -5.30 -44.08
C ASP A 170 -26.50 -5.40 -44.47
N LEU A 171 -25.78 -6.18 -43.66
CA LEU A 171 -24.36 -6.61 -43.68
C LEU A 171 -23.40 -5.79 -42.81
#